data_AF-A0A7S4HZM3-F1
#
_entry.id   AF-A0A7S4HZM3-F1
#
_cell.length_a   1.000
_cell.length_b   1.000
_cell.length_c   1.000
_cell.angle_alpha   90.00
_cell.angle_beta   90.00
_cell.angle_gamma   90.00
#
_symmetry.space_group_name_H-M   'P 1'
#
loop_
_entity.id
_entity.type
_entity.pdbx_description
1 polymer ?
#
loop_
_entity_poly.entity_id
_entity_poly.type
_entity_poly.pdbx_seq_one_letter_code
_entity_poly.pdbx_strand_id
1 'polypeptide(L)'
;GEEPDDFTTKWLEADPAVYPGAGSLPIPGYARLSYDSVFVAALAADSLDKQGILGSTERIAPEIWTKAINNVELQGVSGAIAFNERRERAGPITMYYWDSDVLEWKRWSYFDPEATEDNELEIIRDVVWFSDTTQIPDLDIREPFDYWSCHNREERTDPTGKTISLHTPGSNNVD
;
A
#
# COMPACT_ATOMS: atom_id res chain seq x y z
N GLY A 1 18.58 -12.26 5.75
CA GLY A 1 18.48 -11.44 4.53
C GLY A 1 18.09 -12.40 3.43
N GLU A 2 17.00 -12.12 2.72
CA GLU A 2 16.65 -12.89 1.52
C GLU A 2 17.72 -12.69 0.45
N GLU A 3 18.08 -13.76 -0.25
CA GLU A 3 18.98 -13.65 -1.40
C GLU A 3 18.31 -12.77 -2.48
N PRO A 4 19.09 -11.91 -3.18
CA PRO A 4 18.56 -11.13 -4.30
C PRO A 4 17.96 -12.06 -5.37
N ASP A 5 16.74 -11.76 -5.82
CA ASP A 5 16.21 -12.39 -7.03
C ASP A 5 17.00 -11.95 -8.29
N ASP A 6 16.82 -12.68 -9.39
CA ASP A 6 17.48 -12.39 -10.69
C ASP A 6 17.24 -10.94 -11.14
N PHE A 7 16.06 -10.39 -10.84
CA PHE A 7 15.73 -8.99 -11.11
C PHE A 7 16.56 -8.02 -10.26
N THR A 8 16.69 -8.25 -8.95
CA THR A 8 17.47 -7.40 -8.04
C THR A 8 18.93 -7.37 -8.46
N THR A 9 19.48 -8.51 -8.85
CA THR A 9 20.86 -8.59 -9.38
C THR A 9 21.01 -7.74 -10.64
N LYS A 10 20.13 -7.93 -11.62
CA LYS A 10 20.12 -7.14 -12.87
C LYS A 10 19.92 -5.64 -12.63
N TRP A 11 19.08 -5.27 -11.65
CA TRP A 11 18.84 -3.88 -11.29
C TRP A 11 20.09 -3.21 -10.72
N LEU A 12 20.84 -3.93 -9.88
CA LEU A 12 22.07 -3.45 -9.27
C LEU A 12 23.22 -3.36 -10.27
N GLU A 13 23.23 -4.22 -11.28
CA GLU A 13 24.23 -4.23 -12.35
C GLU A 13 23.91 -3.27 -13.51
N ALA A 14 22.68 -2.78 -13.61
CA ALA A 14 22.25 -1.90 -14.69
C ALA A 14 22.94 -0.52 -14.62
N ASP A 15 23.43 -0.04 -15.76
CA ASP A 15 24.10 1.25 -15.88
C ASP A 15 23.12 2.40 -15.60
N PRO A 16 23.32 3.19 -14.53
CA PRO A 16 22.46 4.32 -14.20
C PRO A 16 22.46 5.43 -15.25
N ALA A 17 23.48 5.50 -16.12
CA ALA A 17 23.53 6.44 -17.22
C ALA A 17 22.56 6.07 -18.36
N VAL A 18 22.26 4.77 -18.51
CA VAL A 18 21.28 4.24 -19.48
C VAL A 18 19.89 4.16 -18.85
N TYR A 19 19.83 3.75 -17.59
CA TYR A 19 18.60 3.56 -16.82
C TYR A 19 18.64 4.43 -15.55
N PRO A 20 18.21 5.70 -15.62
CA PRO A 20 18.21 6.58 -14.46
C PRO A 20 17.47 5.97 -13.27
N GLY A 21 18.14 5.89 -12.12
CA GLY A 21 17.61 5.30 -10.89
C GLY A 21 17.97 3.82 -10.66
N ALA A 22 18.55 3.14 -11.66
CA ALA A 22 19.12 1.81 -11.48
C ALA A 22 20.41 1.83 -10.65
N GLY A 23 20.89 0.67 -10.23
CA GLY A 23 22.18 0.54 -9.51
C GLY A 23 22.14 0.89 -8.02
N SER A 24 20.97 1.18 -7.45
CA SER A 24 20.83 1.50 -6.02
C SER A 24 19.62 0.84 -5.36
N LEU A 25 19.73 0.65 -4.04
CA LEU A 25 18.62 0.28 -3.16
C LEU A 25 18.13 1.51 -2.37
N PRO A 26 16.84 1.56 -1.97
CA PRO A 26 15.79 0.58 -2.29
C PRO A 26 15.38 0.64 -3.77
N ILE A 27 15.02 -0.50 -4.36
CA ILE A 27 14.46 -0.53 -5.71
C ILE A 27 13.10 0.17 -5.69
N PRO A 28 12.87 1.18 -6.54
CA PRO A 28 11.57 1.84 -6.59
C PRO A 28 10.46 0.85 -6.98
N GLY A 29 9.31 0.91 -6.31
CA GLY A 29 8.19 -0.03 -6.57
C GLY A 29 7.74 -0.04 -8.03
N TYR A 30 7.75 1.11 -8.70
CA TYR A 30 7.39 1.22 -10.12
C TYR A 30 8.32 0.44 -11.05
N ALA A 31 9.59 0.22 -10.68
CA ALA A 31 10.54 -0.52 -11.51
C ALA A 31 10.16 -2.00 -11.56
N ARG A 32 9.80 -2.57 -10.41
CA ARG A 32 9.29 -3.94 -10.30
C ARG A 32 7.97 -4.12 -11.07
N LEU A 33 7.03 -3.18 -10.90
CA LEU A 33 5.77 -3.19 -11.63
C LEU A 33 5.97 -3.09 -13.15
N SER A 34 6.91 -2.26 -13.59
CA SER A 34 7.22 -2.11 -15.02
C SER A 34 7.83 -3.38 -15.58
N TYR A 35 8.77 -4.01 -14.85
CA TYR A 35 9.36 -5.29 -15.24
C TYR A 35 8.28 -6.37 -15.41
N ASP A 36 7.42 -6.52 -14.41
CA ASP A 36 6.31 -7.47 -14.44
C ASP A 36 5.33 -7.20 -15.59
N SER A 37 5.03 -5.92 -15.89
CA SER A 37 4.14 -5.56 -17.00
C SER A 37 4.65 -6.03 -18.37
N VAL A 38 5.98 -6.04 -18.57
CA VAL A 38 6.60 -6.55 -19.79
C VAL A 38 6.45 -8.07 -19.88
N PHE A 39 6.62 -8.78 -18.76
CA PHE A 39 6.38 -10.24 -18.71
C PHE A 39 4.92 -10.59 -18.98
N VAL A 40 3.97 -9.82 -18.44
CA VAL A 40 2.55 -10.01 -18.75
C VAL A 40 2.29 -9.84 -20.25
N ALA A 41 2.82 -8.79 -20.86
CA ALA A 41 2.67 -8.58 -22.30
C ALA A 41 3.28 -9.71 -23.12
N ALA A 42 4.46 -10.21 -22.73
CA ALA A 42 5.13 -11.31 -23.40
C ALA A 42 4.34 -12.63 -23.30
N LEU A 43 3.82 -12.96 -22.11
CA LEU A 43 2.99 -14.16 -21.90
C LEU A 43 1.65 -14.08 -22.63
N ALA A 44 1.04 -12.90 -22.68
CA ALA A 44 -0.16 -12.68 -23.49
C ALA A 44 0.12 -12.90 -24.98
N ALA A 45 1.24 -12.40 -25.50
CA ALA A 45 1.66 -12.61 -26.89
C ALA A 45 1.94 -14.10 -27.17
N ASP A 46 2.69 -14.78 -26.31
CA ASP A 46 2.96 -16.22 -26.42
C ASP A 46 1.67 -17.05 -26.41
N SER A 47 0.70 -16.69 -25.56
CA SER A 47 -0.62 -17.33 -25.55
C SER A 47 -1.37 -17.16 -26.88
N LEU A 48 -1.32 -15.97 -27.49
CA LEU A 48 -1.92 -15.72 -28.80
C LEU A 48 -1.18 -16.44 -29.94
N ASP A 49 0.14 -16.57 -29.85
CA ASP A 49 0.96 -17.30 -30.81
C ASP A 49 0.62 -18.79 -30.81
N LYS A 50 0.53 -19.38 -29.62
CA LYS A 50 0.12 -20.79 -29.41
C LYS A 50 -1.29 -21.09 -29.93
N GLN A 51 -2.15 -20.08 -30.01
CA GLN A 51 -3.49 -20.17 -30.60
C GLN A 51 -3.49 -19.98 -32.13
N GLY A 52 -2.33 -19.68 -32.74
CA GLY A 52 -2.19 -19.37 -34.15
C GLY A 52 -2.70 -17.99 -34.56
N ILE A 53 -3.04 -17.13 -33.59
CA ILE A 53 -3.65 -15.82 -33.84
C ILE A 53 -2.60 -14.82 -34.34
N LEU A 54 -1.39 -14.85 -33.78
CA LEU A 54 -0.28 -13.98 -34.23
C LEU A 54 0.19 -14.28 -35.65
N GLY A 55 -0.03 -15.51 -36.14
CA GLY A 55 0.31 -15.91 -37.51
C GLY A 55 -0.65 -15.39 -38.58
N SER A 56 -1.75 -14.73 -38.19
CA SER A 56 -2.69 -14.12 -39.14
C SER A 56 -2.10 -12.85 -39.77
N THR A 57 -2.41 -12.59 -41.04
CA THR A 57 -2.05 -11.33 -41.72
C THR A 57 -2.95 -10.16 -41.31
N GLU A 58 -3.98 -10.43 -40.52
CA GLU A 58 -4.96 -9.44 -40.09
C GLU A 58 -4.54 -8.78 -38.78
N ARG A 59 -4.96 -7.53 -38.61
CA ARG A 59 -4.74 -6.82 -37.36
C ARG A 59 -5.58 -7.46 -36.26
N ILE A 60 -4.93 -7.94 -35.21
CA ILE A 60 -5.59 -8.50 -34.03
C ILE A 60 -6.40 -7.41 -33.33
N ALA A 61 -7.68 -7.71 -33.05
CA ALA A 61 -8.59 -6.80 -32.38
C ALA A 61 -8.15 -6.52 -30.93
N PRO A 62 -8.31 -5.29 -30.40
CA PRO A 62 -7.93 -4.95 -29.02
C PRO A 62 -8.57 -5.82 -27.94
N GLU A 63 -9.78 -6.33 -28.19
CA GLU A 63 -10.52 -7.20 -27.27
C GLU A 63 -9.83 -8.55 -27.09
N ILE A 64 -9.19 -9.06 -28.15
CA ILE A 64 -8.41 -10.30 -28.13
C ILE A 64 -7.16 -10.11 -27.27
N TRP A 65 -6.45 -8.99 -27.44
CA TRP A 65 -5.30 -8.63 -26.60
C TRP A 65 -5.69 -8.48 -25.14
N THR A 66 -6.78 -7.75 -24.87
CA THR A 66 -7.28 -7.54 -23.52
C THR A 66 -7.64 -8.87 -22.85
N LYS A 67 -8.30 -9.78 -23.58
CA LYS A 67 -8.61 -11.12 -23.07
C LYS A 67 -7.34 -11.92 -22.78
N ALA A 68 -6.33 -11.87 -23.66
CA ALA A 68 -5.07 -12.57 -23.45
C ALA A 68 -4.32 -12.05 -22.22
N ILE A 69 -4.26 -10.73 -22.05
CA ILE A 69 -3.62 -10.07 -20.89
C ILE A 69 -4.32 -10.43 -19.58
N ASN A 70 -5.66 -10.34 -19.54
CA ASN A 70 -6.42 -10.62 -18.32
C ASN A 70 -6.34 -12.10 -17.88
N ASN A 71 -6.01 -13.00 -18.80
CA ASN A 71 -5.83 -14.42 -18.53
C ASN A 71 -4.41 -14.79 -18.10
N VAL A 72 -3.50 -13.81 -17.96
CA VAL A 72 -2.15 -14.06 -17.48
C VAL A 72 -2.17 -14.19 -15.95
N GLU A 73 -1.64 -15.32 -15.47
CA GLU A 73 -1.38 -15.58 -14.06
C GLU A 73 0.10 -15.99 -13.89
N LEU A 74 0.84 -15.31 -13.03
CA LEU A 74 2.23 -15.67 -12.70
C LEU A 74 2.67 -15.16 -11.33
N GLN A 75 3.77 -15.71 -10.81
CA GLN A 75 4.53 -15.09 -9.73
C GLN A 75 5.56 -14.12 -10.33
N GLY A 76 5.32 -12.82 -10.18
CA GLY A 76 6.23 -11.76 -10.61
C GLY A 76 7.19 -11.30 -9.52
N VAL A 77 8.06 -10.35 -9.85
CA VAL A 77 9.05 -9.77 -8.91
C VAL A 77 8.42 -8.80 -7.91
N SER A 78 7.22 -8.30 -8.22
CA SER A 78 6.38 -7.53 -7.29
C SER A 78 5.31 -8.37 -6.60
N GLY A 79 5.41 -9.71 -6.63
CA GLY A 79 4.43 -10.63 -6.04
C GLY A 79 3.54 -11.31 -7.09
N ALA A 80 2.49 -11.98 -6.63
CA ALA A 80 1.53 -12.64 -7.51
C ALA A 80 0.86 -11.63 -8.45
N ILE A 81 0.66 -12.06 -9.70
CA ILE A 81 0.01 -11.30 -10.76
C ILE A 81 -1.17 -12.13 -11.24
N ALA A 82 -2.36 -11.61 -10.97
CA ALA A 82 -3.63 -12.05 -11.53
C ALA A 82 -4.53 -10.81 -11.65
N PHE A 83 -5.47 -10.83 -12.60
CA PHE A 83 -6.39 -9.71 -12.84
C PHE A 83 -7.80 -10.09 -12.40
N ASN A 84 -8.41 -9.22 -11.59
CA ASN A 84 -9.80 -9.41 -11.16
C ASN A 84 -10.81 -9.08 -12.29
N GLU A 85 -12.10 -9.22 -12.01
CA GLU A 85 -13.17 -8.92 -12.98
C GLU A 85 -13.16 -7.47 -13.49
N ARG A 86 -12.56 -6.55 -12.73
CA ARG A 86 -12.37 -5.13 -13.10
C ARG A 86 -11.08 -4.88 -13.89
N ARG A 87 -10.30 -5.92 -14.17
CA ARG A 87 -8.99 -5.87 -14.85
C ARG A 87 -7.92 -5.15 -14.04
N GLU A 88 -8.06 -5.19 -12.73
CA GLU A 88 -7.11 -4.63 -11.79
C GLU A 88 -6.31 -5.76 -11.16
N ARG A 89 -5.06 -5.49 -10.85
CA ARG A 89 -4.24 -6.36 -10.02
C ARG A 89 -4.37 -5.90 -8.58
N ALA A 90 -4.93 -6.75 -7.72
CA ALA A 90 -4.75 -6.63 -6.28
C ALA A 90 -3.30 -7.07 -5.99
N GLY A 91 -2.47 -6.12 -5.57
CA GLY A 91 -1.06 -6.36 -5.31
C GLY A 91 -0.71 -5.97 -3.88
N PRO A 92 0.35 -6.56 -3.33
CA PRO A 92 0.79 -6.21 -2.00
C PRO A 92 1.31 -4.76 -1.96
N ILE A 93 1.11 -4.11 -0.81
CA ILE A 93 1.51 -2.73 -0.55
C ILE A 93 2.58 -2.75 0.54
N THR A 94 3.73 -2.16 0.25
CA THR A 94 4.74 -1.88 1.27
C THR A 94 4.57 -0.47 1.79
N MET A 95 4.47 -0.32 3.11
CA MET A 95 4.29 0.97 3.76
C MET A 95 5.57 1.41 4.46
N TYR A 96 5.87 2.70 4.34
CA TYR A 96 7.09 3.33 4.84
C TYR A 96 6.75 4.51 5.75
N TYR A 97 7.62 4.77 6.72
CA TYR A 97 7.65 6.01 7.48
C TYR A 97 9.00 6.70 7.27
N TRP A 98 9.01 8.02 7.39
CA TRP A 98 10.23 8.81 7.33
C TRP A 98 10.88 8.84 8.71
N ASP A 99 12.13 8.42 8.80
CA ASP A 99 12.94 8.53 10.01
C ASP A 99 13.86 9.76 9.90
N SER A 100 13.57 10.78 10.70
CA SER A 100 14.30 12.05 10.67
C SER A 100 15.69 11.99 11.27
N ASP A 101 15.98 11.02 12.14
CA ASP A 101 17.28 10.92 12.81
C ASP A 101 18.34 10.39 11.86
N VAL A 102 17.96 9.44 11.00
CA VAL A 102 18.85 8.86 9.99
C VAL A 102 18.60 9.39 8.57
N LEU A 103 17.58 10.23 8.39
CA LEU A 103 17.19 10.81 7.10
C LEU A 103 16.87 9.75 6.03
N GLU A 104 16.13 8.71 6.41
CA GLU A 104 15.81 7.58 5.55
C GLU A 104 14.34 7.17 5.63
N TRP A 105 13.80 6.68 4.52
CA TRP A 105 12.52 5.97 4.50
C TRP A 105 12.70 4.55 5.04
N LYS A 106 12.06 4.25 6.17
CA LYS A 106 12.07 2.92 6.77
C LYS A 106 10.76 2.21 6.49
N ARG A 107 10.86 0.98 6.00
CA ARG A 107 9.70 0.09 5.85
C ARG A 107 9.15 -0.26 7.23
N TRP A 108 7.86 -0.02 7.49
CA TRP A 108 7.21 -0.41 8.75
C TRP A 108 6.27 -1.60 8.62
N SER A 109 5.64 -1.77 7.46
CA SER A 109 4.69 -2.84 7.26
C SER A 109 4.60 -3.28 5.80
N TYR A 110 4.12 -4.49 5.62
CA TYR A 110 3.73 -5.09 4.37
C TYR A 110 2.27 -5.54 4.48
N PHE A 111 1.46 -5.14 3.51
CA PHE A 111 0.05 -5.49 3.43
C PHE A 111 -0.19 -6.33 2.17
N ASP A 112 -0.77 -7.50 2.31
CA ASP A 112 -1.15 -8.36 1.18
C ASP A 112 -2.66 -8.59 1.21
N PRO A 113 -3.44 -7.95 0.31
CA PRO A 113 -4.89 -8.07 0.31
C PRO A 113 -5.39 -9.48 -0.04
N GLU A 114 -4.52 -10.35 -0.57
CA GLU A 114 -4.86 -11.72 -0.95
C GLU A 114 -4.37 -12.74 0.09
N ALA A 115 -3.67 -12.31 1.15
CA ALA A 115 -3.30 -13.18 2.25
C ALA A 115 -4.52 -13.54 3.11
N THR A 116 -4.48 -14.71 3.75
CA THR A 116 -5.49 -15.14 4.73
C THR A 116 -5.59 -14.10 5.86
N GLU A 117 -6.78 -13.88 6.44
CA GLU A 117 -7.07 -12.81 7.43
C GLU A 117 -5.98 -12.60 8.50
N ASP A 118 -5.33 -13.67 8.98
CA ASP A 118 -4.27 -13.60 10.00
C ASP A 118 -2.90 -13.05 9.50
N ASN A 119 -2.69 -12.93 8.18
CA ASN A 119 -1.43 -12.55 7.53
C ASN A 119 -1.59 -11.34 6.58
N GLU A 120 -2.76 -10.70 6.56
CA GLU A 120 -3.05 -9.58 5.65
C GLU A 120 -2.14 -8.38 5.92
N LEU A 121 -1.79 -8.13 7.19
CA LEU A 121 -0.92 -7.04 7.61
C LEU A 121 0.26 -7.56 8.44
N GLU A 122 1.44 -7.56 7.86
CA GLU A 122 2.69 -7.84 8.57
C GLU A 122 3.31 -6.52 9.08
N ILE A 123 3.44 -6.40 10.40
CA ILE A 123 4.17 -5.30 11.04
C ILE A 123 5.64 -5.71 11.20
N ILE A 124 6.53 -5.02 10.48
CA ILE A 124 7.97 -5.29 10.46
C ILE A 124 8.69 -4.50 11.55
N ARG A 125 8.18 -3.33 11.90
CA ARG A 125 8.65 -2.47 12.99
C ARG A 125 7.60 -1.44 13.37
N ASP A 126 7.72 -0.91 14.58
CA ASP A 126 6.92 0.21 15.04
C ASP A 126 7.26 1.49 14.27
N VAL A 127 6.24 2.32 14.02
CA VAL A 127 6.41 3.67 13.49
C VAL A 127 6.80 4.59 14.64
N VAL A 128 7.87 5.37 14.46
CA VAL A 128 8.22 6.46 15.39
C VAL A 128 7.54 7.72 14.88
N TRP A 129 6.63 8.25 15.69
CA TRP A 129 5.91 9.48 15.40
C TRP A 129 6.75 10.71 15.75
N PHE A 130 6.32 11.87 15.27
CA PHE A 130 6.99 13.16 15.54
C PHE A 130 7.21 13.45 17.04
N SER A 131 6.42 12.85 17.93
CA SER A 131 6.57 12.95 19.38
C SER A 131 7.70 12.08 19.97
N ASP A 132 8.53 11.45 19.14
CA ASP A 132 9.52 10.43 19.53
C ASP A 132 8.90 9.25 20.28
N THR A 133 7.63 8.93 19.97
CA THR A 133 6.89 7.81 20.56
C THR A 133 6.44 6.83 19.48
N THR A 134 6.19 5.59 19.88
CA THR A 134 5.49 4.58 19.05
C THR A 134 3.97 4.58 19.30
N GLN A 135 3.50 5.40 20.23
CA GLN A 135 2.07 5.56 20.50
C GLN A 135 1.43 6.31 19.33
N ILE A 136 0.42 5.69 18.72
CA ILE A 136 -0.36 6.30 17.64
C ILE A 136 -0.90 7.64 18.14
N PRO A 137 -0.59 8.76 17.47
CA PRO A 137 -1.07 10.06 17.87
C PRO A 137 -2.59 10.12 17.69
N ASP A 138 -3.21 11.03 18.42
CA ASP A 138 -4.63 11.30 18.23
C ASP A 138 -4.87 11.89 16.83
N LEU A 139 -5.45 11.08 15.93
CA LEU A 139 -5.75 11.50 14.56
C LEU A 139 -7.07 12.28 14.47
N ASP A 140 -7.92 12.21 15.51
CA ASP A 140 -9.18 12.96 15.58
C ASP A 140 -8.94 14.28 16.31
N ILE A 141 -8.23 15.18 15.64
CA ILE A 141 -7.94 16.53 16.15
C ILE A 141 -9.19 17.39 15.93
N ARG A 142 -9.76 17.87 17.03
CA ARG A 142 -10.90 18.79 17.03
C ARG A 142 -10.56 20.07 17.75
N GLU A 143 -11.25 21.14 17.38
CA GLU A 143 -11.12 22.39 18.11
C GLU A 143 -11.66 22.23 19.54
N PRO A 144 -10.96 22.76 20.55
CA PRO A 144 -11.50 22.87 21.89
C PRO A 144 -12.86 23.57 21.87
N PHE A 145 -13.78 23.16 22.76
CA PHE A 145 -15.05 23.86 22.92
C PHE A 145 -15.39 24.10 24.38
N ASP A 146 -16.10 25.19 24.63
CA ASP A 146 -16.61 25.54 25.93
C ASP A 146 -17.98 24.89 26.18
N TYR A 147 -18.18 24.40 27.38
CA TYR A 147 -19.41 23.74 27.80
C TYR A 147 -19.80 24.12 29.23
N TRP A 148 -21.10 24.06 29.50
CA TRP A 148 -21.63 24.22 30.83
C TRP A 148 -21.68 22.88 31.57
N SER A 149 -20.91 22.73 32.66
CA SER A 149 -20.97 21.54 33.49
C SER A 149 -22.16 21.60 34.42
N CYS A 150 -23.26 20.91 34.11
CA CYS A 150 -24.46 20.87 34.97
C CYS A 150 -24.16 20.35 36.40
N HIS A 151 -23.17 19.45 36.56
CA HIS A 151 -22.78 18.90 37.85
C HIS A 151 -22.04 19.92 38.72
N ASN A 152 -21.06 20.61 38.13
CA ASN A 152 -20.21 21.57 38.86
C ASN A 152 -20.76 23.00 38.82
N ARG A 153 -21.81 23.25 38.03
CA ARG A 153 -22.45 24.56 37.81
C ARG A 153 -21.46 25.65 37.41
N GLU A 154 -20.51 25.30 36.55
CA GLU A 154 -19.47 26.19 36.05
C GLU A 154 -19.22 25.94 34.56
N GLU A 155 -18.69 26.96 33.89
CA GLU A 155 -18.19 26.86 32.52
C GLU A 155 -16.85 26.13 32.53
N ARG A 156 -16.67 25.20 31.60
CA ARG A 156 -15.45 24.44 31.42
C ARG A 156 -15.10 24.38 29.94
N THR A 157 -13.82 24.22 29.64
CA THR A 157 -13.33 24.01 28.28
C THR A 157 -12.88 22.57 28.14
N ASP A 158 -13.31 21.88 27.09
CA ASP A 158 -12.73 20.60 26.70
C ASP A 158 -11.57 20.84 25.73
N PRO A 159 -10.31 20.61 26.13
CA PRO A 159 -9.15 20.86 25.27
C PRO A 159 -9.00 19.83 24.14
N THR A 160 -9.73 18.72 24.18
CA THR A 160 -9.66 17.65 23.16
C THR A 160 -10.69 17.83 22.04
N GLY A 161 -11.73 18.64 22.28
CA GLY A 161 -12.84 18.82 21.33
C GLY A 161 -13.72 17.57 21.16
N LYS A 162 -13.50 16.52 21.96
CA LYS A 162 -14.25 15.25 21.87
C LYS A 162 -15.50 15.30 22.75
N THR A 163 -16.52 14.54 22.36
CA THR A 163 -17.80 14.54 23.07
C THR A 163 -17.64 14.03 24.50
N ILE A 164 -18.06 14.83 25.47
CA ILE A 164 -18.08 14.43 26.88
C ILE A 164 -19.23 13.44 27.09
N SER A 165 -18.91 12.17 27.35
CA SER A 165 -19.91 11.20 27.82
C SER A 165 -20.29 11.54 29.26
N LEU A 166 -21.46 12.15 29.45
CA LEU A 166 -22.03 12.43 30.78
C LEU A 166 -22.45 11.09 31.42
N HIS A 167 -21.54 10.43 32.13
CA HIS A 167 -21.78 9.13 32.78
C HIS A 167 -22.64 9.18 34.05
N THR A 168 -23.12 10.36 34.45
CA THR A 168 -23.95 10.48 35.66
C THR A 168 -25.22 11.23 35.32
N PRO A 169 -26.40 10.56 35.27
CA PRO A 169 -27.65 11.28 35.23
C PRO A 169 -27.70 12.16 36.48
N GLY A 170 -27.82 13.47 36.29
CA GLY A 170 -27.96 14.39 37.40
C GLY A 170 -29.11 13.95 38.28
N SER A 171 -28.86 13.75 39.58
CA SER A 171 -29.92 13.58 40.55
C SER A 171 -30.71 14.88 40.58
N ASN A 172 -31.81 14.92 39.83
CA ASN A 172 -32.82 15.95 39.93
C ASN A 172 -33.41 15.90 41.34
N ASN A 173 -32.87 16.69 42.27
CA ASN A 173 -33.65 17.20 43.40
C ASN A 173 -34.21 18.54 42.95
N VAL A 174 -35.40 18.47 42.34
CA VAL A 174 -36.27 19.63 42.16
C VAL A 174 -37.20 19.60 43.36
N ASP A 175 -37.02 20.55 44.28
CA ASP A 175 -38.04 20.93 45.28
C ASP A 175 -39.17 21.73 44.61
#